data_AF-A0A1E3UL09-F1
#
_entry.id   AF-A0A1E3UL09-F1
#
_cell.length_a   1.000
_cell.length_b   1.000
_cell.length_c   1.000
_cell.angle_alpha   90.00
_cell.angle_beta   90.00
_cell.angle_gamma   90.00
#
_symmetry.space_group_name_H-M   'P 1'
#
loop_
_entity.id
_entity.type
_entity.pdbx_description
1 polymer ?
#
loop_
_entity_poly.entity_id
_entity_poly.type
_entity_poly.pdbx_seq_one_letter_code
_entity_poly.pdbx_strand_id
1 'polypeptide(L)'
;MKQCPNCEEIVGDDVKECFNCHYNFIYKRVMNPNEVMDMRNANERLQQEREEKQREKERQKEAQLKKNALYEYKTVIINDLSTGEIDGPAVERALLEYAEKGWRLHTIFTNEVGKTVTPMMFIQINLNATIDQTVMVFERCIKPDES
;
A
#
# COMPACT_ATOMS: atom_id res chain seq x y z
N MET A 1 -39.76 0.40 11.58
CA MET A 1 -40.86 0.52 10.61
C MET A 1 -41.32 1.97 10.63
N LYS A 2 -41.57 2.57 9.46
CA LYS A 2 -42.00 3.97 9.33
C LYS A 2 -43.23 4.06 8.45
N GLN A 3 -44.04 5.10 8.63
CA GLN A 3 -45.24 5.32 7.84
C GLN A 3 -44.94 6.21 6.62
N CYS A 4 -45.49 5.87 5.47
CA CYS A 4 -45.39 6.72 4.28
C CYS A 4 -46.24 7.98 4.47
N PRO A 5 -45.68 9.20 4.33
CA PRO A 5 -46.44 10.44 4.53
C PRO A 5 -47.42 10.75 3.38
N ASN A 6 -47.40 9.98 2.29
CA ASN A 6 -48.23 10.22 1.10
C ASN A 6 -49.43 9.26 0.99
N CYS A 7 -49.28 8.00 1.38
CA CYS A 7 -50.34 6.98 1.30
C CYS A 7 -50.58 6.24 2.61
N GLU A 8 -49.91 6.65 3.70
CA GLU A 8 -50.08 6.11 5.05
C GLU A 8 -49.70 4.63 5.24
N GLU A 9 -49.18 3.98 4.20
CA GLU A 9 -48.69 2.60 4.24
C GLU A 9 -47.48 2.43 5.18
N ILE A 10 -47.45 1.33 5.94
CA ILE A 10 -46.32 0.99 6.81
C ILE A 10 -45.22 0.36 5.97
N VAL A 11 -44.06 1.00 5.92
CA VAL A 11 -42.89 0.52 5.17
C VAL A 11 -41.69 0.27 6.09
N GLY A 12 -40.72 -0.52 5.63
CA GLY A 12 -39.45 -0.72 6.33
C GLY A 12 -38.66 0.58 6.51
N ASP A 13 -37.78 0.66 7.52
CA ASP A 13 -37.02 1.90 7.79
C ASP A 13 -36.01 2.21 6.68
N ASP A 14 -35.42 1.17 6.10
CA ASP A 14 -34.36 1.27 5.09
C ASP A 14 -34.87 1.52 3.66
N VAL A 15 -36.18 1.55 3.43
CA VAL A 15 -36.71 1.77 2.08
C VAL A 15 -36.52 3.23 1.65
N LYS A 16 -35.99 3.40 0.44
CA LYS A 16 -35.79 4.71 -0.20
C LYS A 16 -37.03 5.21 -0.95
N GLU A 17 -37.94 4.29 -1.29
CA GLU A 17 -39.17 4.56 -2.02
C GLU A 17 -40.31 3.70 -1.46
N CYS A 18 -41.51 4.26 -1.37
CA CYS A 18 -42.71 3.53 -0.96
C CYS A 18 -43.15 2.60 -2.10
N PHE A 19 -43.30 1.31 -1.82
CA PHE A 19 -43.71 0.31 -2.82
C PHE A 19 -45.15 0.51 -3.33
N ASN A 20 -46.01 1.20 -2.56
CA ASN A 20 -47.42 1.41 -2.90
C ASN A 20 -47.65 2.66 -3.76
N CYS A 21 -47.10 3.81 -3.36
CA CYS A 21 -47.36 5.10 -4.02
C CYS A 21 -46.13 5.75 -4.67
N HIS A 22 -44.99 5.07 -4.71
CA HIS A 22 -43.73 5.57 -5.28
C HIS A 22 -43.22 6.88 -4.65
N TYR A 23 -43.66 7.19 -3.43
CA TYR A 23 -43.13 8.33 -2.68
C TYR A 23 -41.66 8.10 -2.35
N ASN A 24 -40.80 8.99 -2.84
CA ASN A 24 -39.37 8.91 -2.61
C ASN A 24 -39.02 9.61 -1.28
N PHE A 25 -38.47 8.87 -0.33
CA PHE A 25 -38.15 9.39 1.01
C PHE A 25 -36.93 10.33 1.02
N ILE A 26 -36.09 10.29 -0.01
CA ILE A 26 -34.95 11.20 -0.17
C ILE A 26 -35.42 12.55 -0.68
N TYR A 27 -36.24 12.55 -1.75
CA TYR A 27 -36.74 13.77 -2.39
C TYR A 27 -38.04 14.31 -1.78
N LYS A 28 -38.63 13.58 -0.82
CA LYS A 28 -39.88 13.90 -0.12
C LYS A 28 -41.07 14.17 -1.05
N ARG A 29 -41.12 13.50 -2.20
CA ARG A 29 -42.22 13.60 -3.19
C ARG A 29 -42.30 12.33 -4.05
N VAL A 30 -43.43 12.15 -4.75
CA VAL A 30 -43.53 11.18 -5.85
C VAL A 30 -42.85 11.79 -7.07
N MET A 31 -41.88 11.07 -7.64
CA MET A 31 -41.14 11.51 -8.83
C MET A 31 -41.90 11.08 -10.09
N ASN A 32 -41.91 11.91 -11.13
CA ASN A 32 -42.50 11.49 -12.40
C ASN A 32 -41.53 10.57 -13.18
N PRO A 33 -42.03 9.70 -14.07
CA PRO A 33 -41.17 8.77 -14.81
C PRO A 33 -40.08 9.43 -15.67
N ASN A 34 -40.34 10.63 -16.22
CA ASN A 34 -39.38 11.36 -17.03
C ASN A 34 -38.23 11.90 -16.17
N GLU A 35 -38.51 12.45 -14.99
CA GLU A 35 -37.51 12.91 -14.02
C GLU A 35 -36.61 11.76 -13.56
N VAL A 36 -37.20 10.58 -13.33
CA VAL A 36 -36.44 9.38 -12.98
C VAL A 36 -35.52 8.97 -14.13
N MET A 37 -36.00 9.04 -15.37
CA MET A 37 -35.21 8.72 -16.56
C MET A 37 -34.08 9.73 -16.79
N ASP A 38 -34.35 11.03 -16.67
CA ASP A 38 -33.35 12.09 -16.80
C ASP A 38 -32.26 11.97 -15.74
N MET A 39 -32.63 11.66 -14.49
CA MET A 39 -31.68 11.42 -13.42
C MET A 39 -30.80 10.19 -13.68
N ARG A 40 -31.38 9.10 -14.21
CA ARG A 40 -30.60 7.91 -14.62
C ARG A 40 -29.62 8.26 -15.73
N ASN A 41 -30.08 8.92 -16.78
CA ASN A 41 -29.23 9.36 -17.90
C ASN A 41 -28.11 10.30 -17.44
N ALA A 42 -28.40 11.25 -16.53
CA ALA A 42 -27.40 12.14 -15.96
C ALA A 42 -26.37 11.39 -15.12
N ASN A 43 -26.81 10.43 -14.30
CA ASN A 43 -25.91 9.58 -13.51
C ASN A 43 -25.03 8.69 -14.41
N GLU A 44 -25.57 8.12 -15.48
CA GLU A 44 -24.82 7.35 -16.46
C GLU A 44 -23.76 8.20 -17.15
N ARG A 45 -24.10 9.42 -17.58
CA ARG A 45 -23.12 10.36 -18.17
C ARG A 45 -22.01 10.72 -17.19
N LEU A 46 -22.38 11.03 -15.94
CA LEU A 46 -21.40 11.33 -14.88
C LEU A 46 -20.49 10.13 -14.59
N GLN A 47 -21.04 8.91 -14.63
CA GLN A 47 -20.27 7.70 -14.44
C GLN A 47 -19.29 7.49 -15.60
N GLN A 48 -19.75 7.63 -16.85
CA GLN A 48 -18.90 7.54 -18.04
C GLN A 48 -17.76 8.58 -18.01
N GLU A 49 -18.06 9.83 -17.66
CA GLU A 49 -17.04 10.89 -17.54
C GLU A 49 -16.00 10.56 -16.46
N ARG A 50 -16.42 9.98 -15.34
CA ARG A 50 -15.51 9.54 -14.27
C ARG A 50 -14.62 8.40 -14.73
N GLU A 51 -15.18 7.42 -15.42
CA GLU A 51 -14.43 6.28 -15.97
C GLU A 51 -13.42 6.75 -17.02
N GLU A 52 -13.80 7.68 -17.90
CA GLU A 52 -12.89 8.25 -18.89
C GLU A 52 -11.75 9.04 -18.24
N LYS A 53 -12.05 9.90 -17.25
CA LYS A 53 -11.02 10.61 -16.46
C LYS A 53 -10.09 9.66 -15.72
N GLN A 54 -10.62 8.55 -15.20
CA GLN A 54 -9.81 7.55 -14.51
C GLN A 54 -8.87 6.84 -15.48
N ARG A 55 -9.37 6.41 -16.64
CA ARG A 55 -8.55 5.83 -17.71
C ARG A 55 -7.47 6.78 -18.19
N GLU A 56 -7.79 8.07 -18.31
CA GLU A 56 -6.82 9.09 -18.69
C GLU A 56 -5.71 9.24 -17.66
N LYS A 57 -6.05 9.30 -16.36
CA LYS A 57 -5.07 9.30 -15.28
C LYS A 57 -4.19 8.07 -15.28
N GLU A 58 -4.76 6.89 -15.56
CA GLU A 58 -4.01 5.64 -15.66
C GLU A 58 -3.04 5.66 -16.83
N ARG A 59 -3.46 6.15 -18.00
CA ARG A 59 -2.58 6.35 -19.16
C ARG A 59 -1.45 7.33 -18.85
N GLN A 60 -1.75 8.45 -18.21
CA GLN A 60 -0.74 9.44 -17.81
C GLN A 60 0.25 8.86 -16.79
N LYS A 61 -0.25 8.11 -15.79
CA LYS A 61 0.58 7.41 -14.81
C LYS A 61 1.48 6.39 -15.50
N GLU A 62 0.96 5.57 -16.40
CA GLU A 62 1.77 4.57 -17.12
C GLU A 62 2.84 5.24 -17.99
N ALA A 63 2.49 6.30 -18.72
CA ALA A 63 3.43 7.07 -19.51
C ALA A 63 4.53 7.71 -18.64
N GLN A 64 4.19 8.24 -17.47
CA GLN A 64 5.15 8.76 -16.52
C GLN A 64 6.07 7.66 -15.98
N LEU A 65 5.51 6.51 -15.56
CA LEU A 65 6.28 5.39 -15.03
C LEU A 65 7.30 4.84 -16.04
N LYS A 66 6.99 4.84 -17.34
CA LYS A 66 7.92 4.40 -18.40
C LYS A 66 9.16 5.31 -18.53
N LYS A 67 9.05 6.57 -18.12
CA LYS A 67 10.15 7.55 -18.13
C LYS A 67 11.03 7.45 -16.89
N ASN A 68 10.54 6.82 -15.81
CA ASN A 68 11.32 6.68 -14.59
C ASN A 68 12.57 5.83 -14.82
N ALA A 69 13.63 6.18 -14.10
CA ALA A 69 14.82 5.34 -14.03
C ALA A 69 14.50 3.96 -13.45
N LEU A 70 15.14 2.93 -13.99
CA LEU A 70 15.04 1.56 -13.52
C LEU A 70 16.26 1.22 -12.67
N TYR A 71 16.04 0.76 -11.44
CA TYR A 71 17.09 0.36 -10.52
C TYR A 71 17.00 -1.13 -10.20
N GLU A 72 18.15 -1.75 -9.98
CA GLU A 72 18.26 -3.01 -9.24
C GLU A 72 18.78 -2.77 -7.84
N TYR A 73 18.42 -3.67 -6.93
CA TYR A 73 18.75 -3.58 -5.52
C TYR A 73 19.47 -4.84 -5.04
N LYS A 74 20.41 -4.66 -4.12
CA LYS A 74 21.12 -5.75 -3.44
C LYS A 74 21.18 -5.49 -1.95
N THR A 75 20.75 -6.49 -1.17
CA THR A 75 20.87 -6.46 0.28
C THR A 75 22.11 -7.24 0.73
N VAL A 76 22.84 -6.66 1.67
CA VAL A 76 23.99 -7.25 2.36
C VAL A 76 23.68 -7.22 3.85
N ILE A 77 23.91 -8.33 4.53
CA ILE A 77 23.68 -8.46 5.97
C ILE A 77 25.02 -8.83 6.60
N ILE A 78 25.44 -8.05 7.58
CA ILE A 78 26.67 -8.23 8.33
C ILE A 78 26.27 -8.41 9.79
N ASN A 79 26.71 -9.49 10.43
CA ASN A 79 26.51 -9.66 11.86
C ASN A 79 27.56 -8.86 12.60
N ASP A 80 27.18 -8.32 13.76
CA ASP A 80 28.10 -7.66 14.66
C ASP A 80 29.08 -8.67 15.28
N LEU A 81 30.18 -8.14 15.79
CA LEU A 81 31.21 -8.94 16.47
C LEU A 81 30.61 -9.58 17.72
N SER A 82 31.23 -10.67 18.20
CA SER A 82 30.82 -11.31 19.45
C SER A 82 30.95 -10.39 20.68
N THR A 83 31.62 -9.25 20.55
CA THR A 83 31.72 -8.18 21.55
C THR A 83 30.49 -7.27 21.59
N GLY A 84 29.56 -7.40 20.63
CA GLY A 84 28.41 -6.51 20.46
C GLY A 84 28.73 -5.22 19.70
N GLU A 85 29.95 -5.09 19.18
CA GLU A 85 30.35 -3.96 18.33
C GLU A 85 30.12 -4.28 16.86
N ILE A 86 29.81 -3.26 16.05
CA ILE A 86 29.71 -3.40 14.60
C ILE A 86 31.01 -3.94 14.00
N ASP A 87 30.91 -4.89 13.07
CA ASP A 87 32.06 -5.37 12.28
C ASP A 87 32.43 -4.33 11.21
N GLY A 88 33.11 -3.26 11.63
CA GLY A 88 33.57 -2.17 10.77
C GLY A 88 34.37 -2.63 9.55
N PRO A 89 35.37 -3.53 9.69
CA PRO A 89 36.10 -4.08 8.55
C PRO A 89 35.23 -4.86 7.55
N ALA A 90 34.19 -5.57 8.00
CA ALA A 90 33.23 -6.20 7.08
C ALA A 90 32.37 -5.16 6.35
N VAL A 91 31.91 -4.12 7.05
CA VAL A 91 31.15 -3.02 6.44
C VAL A 91 31.98 -2.29 5.39
N GLU A 92 33.23 -1.95 5.71
CA GLU A 92 34.14 -1.28 4.77
C GLU A 92 34.40 -2.13 3.52
N ARG A 93 34.68 -3.43 3.70
CA ARG A 93 34.84 -4.36 2.55
C ARG A 93 33.59 -4.43 1.68
N ALA A 94 32.40 -4.49 2.28
CA ALA A 94 31.16 -4.50 1.52
C ALA A 94 30.99 -3.19 0.73
N LEU A 95 31.21 -2.04 1.36
CA LEU A 95 31.15 -0.74 0.67
C LEU A 95 32.08 -0.70 -0.54
N LEU A 96 33.34 -1.08 -0.37
CA LEU A 96 34.33 -1.08 -1.44
C LEU A 96 33.95 -2.05 -2.57
N GLU A 97 33.61 -3.30 -2.23
CA GLU A 97 33.23 -4.32 -3.21
C GLU A 97 32.04 -3.88 -4.08
N TYR A 98 31.01 -3.30 -3.46
CA TYR A 98 29.81 -2.86 -4.17
C TYR A 98 30.04 -1.56 -4.93
N ALA A 99 30.82 -0.63 -4.40
CA ALA A 99 31.22 0.59 -5.10
C ALA A 99 32.01 0.28 -6.39
N GLU A 100 32.98 -0.64 -6.33
CA GLU A 100 33.74 -1.09 -7.52
C GLU A 100 32.84 -1.68 -8.61
N LYS A 101 31.74 -2.33 -8.19
CA LYS A 101 30.73 -2.91 -9.09
C LYS A 101 29.69 -1.88 -9.56
N GLY A 102 29.86 -0.60 -9.24
CA GLY A 102 28.97 0.49 -9.64
C GLY A 102 27.67 0.59 -8.85
N TRP A 103 27.58 -0.07 -7.68
CA TRP A 103 26.45 0.07 -6.77
C TRP A 103 26.65 1.26 -5.84
N ARG A 104 25.55 1.90 -5.45
CA ARG A 104 25.52 2.95 -4.44
C ARG A 104 24.81 2.46 -3.20
N LEU A 105 25.32 2.78 -2.02
CA LEU A 105 24.59 2.52 -0.79
C LEU A 105 23.33 3.42 -0.76
N HIS A 106 22.16 2.80 -0.71
CA HIS A 106 20.87 3.50 -0.65
C HIS A 106 20.37 3.64 0.79
N THR A 107 20.48 2.58 1.59
CA THR A 107 19.98 2.59 2.99
C THR A 107 20.81 1.64 3.85
N ILE A 108 20.98 2.00 5.12
CA ILE A 108 21.58 1.15 6.14
C ILE A 108 20.73 1.21 7.42
N PHE A 109 20.50 0.08 8.06
CA PHE A 109 19.79 -0.01 9.33
C PHE A 109 20.26 -1.23 10.13
N THR A 110 19.97 -1.22 11.42
CA THR A 110 20.29 -2.34 12.33
C THR A 110 19.06 -3.17 12.63
N ASN A 111 19.25 -4.47 12.83
CA ASN A 111 18.22 -5.41 13.23
C ASN A 111 18.76 -6.36 14.30
N GLU A 112 18.03 -6.53 15.40
CA GLU A 112 18.41 -7.43 16.48
C GLU A 112 17.75 -8.79 16.27
N VAL A 113 18.54 -9.85 16.09
CA VAL A 113 18.04 -11.22 15.95
C VAL A 113 18.26 -11.98 17.25
N GLY A 114 17.19 -12.24 17.98
CA GLY A 114 17.24 -13.09 19.18
C GLY A 114 17.57 -14.54 18.82
N LYS A 115 18.68 -15.08 19.35
CA LYS A 115 18.95 -16.53 19.32
C LYS A 115 18.77 -17.13 20.71
N THR A 116 17.87 -18.10 20.82
CA THR A 116 17.81 -18.97 22.00
C THR A 116 18.89 -20.04 21.88
N VAL A 117 20.00 -19.90 22.60
CA VAL A 117 20.96 -21.01 22.75
C VAL A 117 20.42 -21.97 23.81
N THR A 118 20.15 -23.21 23.41
CA THR A 118 19.83 -24.31 24.33
C THR A 118 21.15 -24.90 24.84
N PRO A 119 21.48 -24.81 26.13
CA PRO A 119 22.71 -25.39 26.63
C PRO A 119 22.62 -26.93 26.66
N MET A 120 23.71 -27.58 26.27
CA MET A 120 23.88 -29.02 26.35
C MET A 120 23.89 -29.44 27.84
N MET A 121 22.92 -30.28 28.21
CA MET A 121 22.71 -31.06 29.44
C MET A 121 23.58 -30.73 30.68
N PHE A 122 22.88 -30.30 31.76
CA PHE A 122 23.26 -30.21 33.19
C PHE A 122 23.60 -28.86 33.83
N ILE A 123 23.63 -27.74 33.09
CA ILE A 123 23.65 -26.40 33.70
C ILE A 123 22.61 -25.51 32.99
N GLN A 124 21.50 -25.20 33.67
CA GLN A 124 20.48 -24.26 33.19
C GLN A 124 20.96 -22.81 33.35
N ILE A 125 21.86 -22.37 32.48
CA ILE A 125 22.10 -20.94 32.25
C ILE A 125 21.47 -20.62 30.89
N ASN A 126 20.29 -19.99 30.92
CA ASN A 126 19.66 -19.45 29.71
C ASN A 126 20.40 -18.16 29.34
N LEU A 127 21.43 -18.26 28.50
CA LEU A 127 22.05 -17.08 27.90
C LEU A 127 21.22 -16.68 26.68
N ASN A 128 20.41 -15.62 26.79
CA ASN A 128 19.82 -15.01 25.61
C ASN A 128 20.93 -14.20 24.94
N ALA A 129 21.49 -14.70 23.84
CA ALA A 129 22.41 -13.93 23.01
C ALA A 129 21.58 -13.26 21.91
N THR A 130 21.44 -11.94 21.99
CA THR A 130 21.02 -11.12 20.84
C THR A 130 22.21 -11.01 19.89
N ILE A 131 21.99 -11.29 18.60
CA ILE A 131 22.96 -10.97 17.56
C ILE A 131 22.41 -9.78 16.80
N ASP A 132 23.14 -8.69 16.87
CA ASP A 132 22.81 -7.49 16.13
C ASP A 132 23.34 -7.62 14.69
N GLN A 133 22.55 -7.16 13.74
CA GLN A 133 22.84 -7.25 12.32
C GLN A 133 22.78 -5.86 11.70
N THR A 134 23.84 -5.51 10.99
CA THR A 134 23.86 -4.36 10.09
C THR A 134 23.36 -4.79 8.71
N VAL A 135 22.22 -4.25 8.30
CA VAL A 135 21.60 -4.49 6.99
C VAL A 135 21.85 -3.30 6.08
N MET A 136 22.43 -3.55 4.92
CA MET A 136 22.78 -2.55 3.92
C MET A 136 22.03 -2.86 2.62
N VAL A 137 21.33 -1.86 2.09
CA VAL A 137 20.64 -1.92 0.81
C VAL A 137 21.40 -1.05 -0.18
N PHE A 138 21.90 -1.67 -1.23
CA PHE A 138 22.56 -1.02 -2.34
C PHE A 138 21.62 -0.93 -3.53
N GLU A 139 21.75 0.13 -4.33
CA GLU A 139 21.03 0.31 -5.59
C GLU A 139 21.98 0.62 -6.74
N ARG A 140 21.61 0.18 -7.95
CA ARG A 140 22.34 0.48 -9.18
C ARG A 140 21.35 0.79 -10.29
N CYS A 141 21.58 1.90 -10.98
CA CYS A 141 20.73 2.33 -12.11
C CYS A 141 21.03 1.47 -13.34
N ILE A 142 20.02 0.78 -13.86
CA ILE A 142 20.08 -0.03 -15.10
C ILE A 142 19.67 0.81 -16.30
N LYS A 143 18.65 1.65 -16.14
CA LYS A 143 18.15 2.55 -17.17
C LYS A 143 18.00 3.95 -16.54
N PRO A 144 18.66 4.98 -17.06
CA PRO A 144 18.46 6.34 -16.58
C PRO A 144 17.05 6.82 -16.92
N ASP A 145 16.62 7.86 -16.23
CA ASP A 145 15.38 8.55 -16.54
C ASP A 145 15.45 9.19 -17.93
N GLU A 146 14.36 9.05 -18.70
CA GLU A 146 14.22 9.74 -19.99
C GLU A 146 13.74 11.17 -19.70
N SER A 147 14.70 12.10 -19.67
CA SER A 147 14.49 13.54 -19.42
C SER A 147 13.65 14.22 -20.49
#